data_AF-A0AAD8Z3Q6-F1
#
_entry.id   AF-A0AAD8Z3Q6-F1
#
_cell.length_a   1.000
_cell.length_b   1.000
_cell.length_c   1.000
_cell.angle_alpha   90.00
_cell.angle_beta   90.00
_cell.angle_gamma   90.00
#
_symmetry.space_group_name_H-M   'P 1'
#
loop_
_entity.id
_entity.type
_entity.pdbx_description
1 polymer ?
#
loop_
_entity_poly.entity_id
_entity_poly.type
_entity_poly.pdbx_seq_one_letter_code
_entity_poly.pdbx_strand_id
1 'polypeptide(L)'
;MCAMLRSVTMDVLPSCVFLLLCVCHLSFMAVLNQHTESRNLFAERACCRRQSHFLYIGQDILGSPINMDVGMCRTHCSQSQPIAFEARVQSYSRTSSMLDYLKDRKMRLLGSPHRESASTVGNVPSCGASSTCEPTGMRVDKVMLFDGVREVEVIEECHCEAKVTRCIRAPSLKTYFYETPYETVVDVGKCVGSKGELEGFSCVPTKFDSTVVDTPNKVELIQTVVGCDVKEGCYRVPYVEYHYEMSYNADGLREETLKEIDVGRCLGSCTSGSHCLLRYASKTAS
;
A
#
# COMPACT_ATOMS: atom_id res chain seq x y z
N MET A 1 67.49 -52.28 -27.12
CA MET A 1 66.12 -51.85 -27.53
C MET A 1 65.17 -52.40 -26.49
N CYS A 2 64.76 -51.57 -25.53
CA CYS A 2 63.44 -50.91 -25.46
C CYS A 2 62.30 -51.91 -25.22
N ALA A 3 61.33 -51.73 -24.35
CA ALA A 3 61.06 -50.86 -23.20
C ALA A 3 59.72 -51.39 -22.62
N MET A 4 59.37 -50.97 -21.40
CA MET A 4 58.00 -50.97 -20.86
C MET A 4 57.35 -52.33 -20.51
N LEU A 5 57.62 -52.80 -19.28
CA LEU A 5 56.55 -53.34 -18.44
C LEU A 5 56.37 -52.37 -17.26
N ARG A 6 55.48 -51.39 -17.42
CA ARG A 6 55.01 -50.51 -16.35
C ARG A 6 53.50 -50.70 -16.20
N SER A 7 53.09 -51.11 -14.99
CA SER A 7 51.91 -50.63 -14.26
C SER A 7 50.57 -50.61 -15.02
N VAL A 8 49.76 -51.67 -14.86
CA VAL A 8 48.34 -51.71 -15.29
C VAL A 8 47.36 -51.40 -14.14
N THR A 9 47.82 -50.88 -12.99
CA THR A 9 46.97 -50.72 -11.78
C THR A 9 46.75 -49.27 -11.32
N MET A 10 47.05 -48.25 -12.13
CA MET A 10 46.91 -46.84 -11.70
C MET A 10 45.99 -45.95 -12.55
N ASP A 11 45.19 -46.50 -13.48
CA ASP A 11 44.30 -45.68 -14.34
C ASP A 11 42.80 -45.90 -14.11
N VAL A 12 42.40 -46.83 -13.24
CA VAL A 12 40.97 -47.08 -12.96
C VAL A 12 40.41 -46.10 -11.93
N LEU A 13 41.20 -45.77 -10.90
CA LEU A 13 40.80 -44.84 -9.84
C LEU A 13 40.55 -43.41 -10.37
N PRO A 14 41.45 -42.82 -11.20
CA PRO A 14 41.25 -41.48 -11.75
C PRO A 14 40.05 -41.44 -12.71
N SER A 15 39.87 -42.51 -13.51
CA SER A 15 38.77 -42.60 -14.47
C SER A 15 37.40 -42.75 -13.79
N CYS A 16 37.32 -43.49 -12.69
CA CYS A 16 36.10 -43.59 -11.88
C CYS A 16 35.77 -42.26 -11.18
N VAL A 17 36.78 -41.54 -10.66
CA VAL A 17 36.59 -40.21 -10.08
C VAL A 17 36.11 -39.21 -11.13
N PHE A 18 36.65 -39.26 -12.35
CA PHE A 18 36.23 -38.40 -13.45
C PHE A 18 34.78 -38.69 -13.89
N LEU A 19 34.39 -39.97 -13.94
CA LEU A 19 33.00 -40.37 -14.22
C LEU A 19 32.04 -39.90 -13.12
N LEU A 20 32.42 -40.04 -11.85
CA LEU A 20 31.61 -39.55 -10.72
C LEU A 20 31.47 -38.03 -10.73
N LEU A 21 32.54 -37.29 -11.05
CA LEU A 21 32.50 -35.83 -11.21
C LEU A 21 31.63 -35.41 -12.40
N CYS A 22 31.69 -36.13 -13.52
CA CYS A 22 30.81 -35.89 -14.67
C CYS A 22 29.34 -36.16 -14.34
N VAL A 23 29.02 -37.24 -13.63
CA VAL A 23 27.65 -37.54 -13.19
C VAL A 23 27.16 -36.51 -12.17
N CYS A 24 28.02 -36.09 -11.24
CA CYS A 24 27.72 -34.99 -10.31
C CYS A 24 27.47 -33.68 -11.07
N HIS A 25 28.31 -33.30 -12.03
CA HIS A 25 28.09 -32.10 -12.84
C HIS A 25 26.81 -32.18 -13.67
N LEU A 26 26.50 -33.32 -14.29
CA LEU A 26 25.27 -33.52 -15.04
C LEU A 26 24.04 -33.45 -14.12
N SER A 27 24.12 -33.99 -12.91
CA SER A 27 23.05 -33.88 -11.91
C SER A 27 22.90 -32.45 -11.38
N PHE A 28 24.00 -31.72 -11.17
CA PHE A 28 23.99 -30.33 -10.71
C PHE A 28 23.45 -29.39 -11.79
N MET A 29 23.79 -29.63 -13.06
CA MET A 29 23.23 -28.91 -14.20
C MET A 29 21.76 -29.28 -14.43
N ALA A 30 21.35 -30.53 -14.21
CA ALA A 30 19.93 -30.91 -14.27
C ALA A 30 19.10 -30.28 -13.15
N VAL A 31 19.64 -30.19 -11.93
CA VAL A 31 19.00 -29.53 -10.78
C VAL A 31 18.97 -28.00 -10.94
N LEU A 32 20.03 -27.38 -11.49
CA LEU A 32 19.97 -25.95 -11.87
C LEU A 32 18.98 -25.69 -13.01
N ASN A 33 18.87 -26.61 -13.97
CA ASN A 33 17.96 -26.45 -15.12
C ASN A 33 16.48 -26.67 -14.73
N GLN A 34 16.21 -27.32 -13.60
CA GLN A 34 14.87 -27.44 -13.04
C GLN A 34 14.40 -26.17 -12.31
N HIS A 35 15.32 -25.23 -12.05
CA HIS A 35 15.01 -23.90 -11.50
C HIS A 35 15.09 -22.76 -12.53
N THR A 36 15.41 -23.07 -13.79
CA THR A 36 15.24 -22.16 -14.92
C THR A 36 13.95 -22.45 -15.66
N GLU A 37 12.82 -22.43 -14.96
CA GLU A 37 11.66 -21.82 -15.60
C GLU A 37 12.04 -20.34 -15.76
N SER A 38 12.52 -19.98 -16.95
CA SER A 38 12.47 -18.60 -17.43
C SER A 38 10.99 -18.23 -17.61
N ARG A 39 10.26 -18.14 -16.50
CA ARG A 39 9.04 -17.36 -16.44
C ARG A 39 9.47 -15.96 -16.82
N ASN A 40 8.96 -15.48 -17.96
CA ASN A 40 9.13 -14.10 -18.36
C ASN A 40 8.70 -13.22 -17.19
N LEU A 41 9.66 -12.66 -16.44
CA LEU A 41 9.39 -11.70 -15.36
C LEU A 41 8.65 -10.46 -15.87
N PHE A 42 8.65 -10.25 -17.19
CA PHE A 42 7.89 -9.22 -17.89
C PHE A 42 6.46 -9.63 -18.29
N ALA A 43 6.10 -10.92 -18.22
CA ALA A 43 4.78 -11.43 -18.63
C ALA A 43 3.86 -11.80 -17.45
N GLU A 44 4.39 -11.88 -16.23
CA GLU A 44 3.56 -11.88 -15.02
C GLU A 44 3.10 -10.43 -14.82
N ARG A 45 1.94 -10.11 -15.42
CA ARG A 45 1.36 -8.76 -15.33
C ARG A 45 1.01 -8.51 -13.87
N ALA A 46 1.95 -7.90 -13.16
CA ALA A 46 1.70 -7.20 -11.92
C ALA A 46 0.75 -6.05 -12.19
N CYS A 47 -0.53 -6.38 -12.25
CA CYS A 47 -1.57 -5.38 -12.29
C CYS A 47 -1.79 -4.88 -10.87
N CYS A 48 -1.55 -3.60 -10.70
CA CYS A 48 -2.19 -2.79 -9.70
C CYS A 48 -2.67 -1.54 -10.42
N ARG A 49 -3.99 -1.31 -10.45
CA ARG A 49 -4.55 -0.15 -11.16
C ARG A 49 -5.67 0.46 -10.34
N ARG A 50 -5.72 1.80 -10.36
CA ARG A 50 -6.87 2.57 -9.89
C ARG A 50 -8.09 2.24 -10.75
N GLN A 51 -9.18 1.86 -10.09
CA GLN A 51 -10.50 1.75 -10.67
C GLN A 51 -11.40 2.83 -10.08
N SER A 52 -12.35 3.32 -10.87
CA SER A 52 -13.33 4.28 -10.38
C SER A 52 -14.22 3.63 -9.32
N HIS A 53 -14.46 4.38 -8.25
CA HIS A 53 -15.27 3.98 -7.13
C HIS A 53 -15.96 5.22 -6.57
N PHE A 54 -17.24 5.35 -6.89
CA PHE A 54 -18.05 6.49 -6.46
C PHE A 54 -18.62 6.25 -5.08
N LEU A 55 -18.36 7.20 -4.18
CA LEU A 55 -18.94 7.23 -2.84
C LEU A 55 -19.86 8.43 -2.69
N TYR A 56 -20.95 8.23 -1.95
CA TYR A 56 -21.81 9.31 -1.50
C TYR A 56 -21.14 10.04 -0.34
N ILE A 57 -20.84 11.33 -0.54
CA ILE A 57 -20.10 12.14 0.44
C ILE A 57 -21.05 12.89 1.37
N GLY A 58 -22.19 13.36 0.85
CA GLY A 58 -23.18 14.14 1.60
C GLY A 58 -24.10 14.92 0.67
N GLN A 59 -24.79 15.91 1.20
CA GLN A 59 -25.65 16.81 0.44
C GLN A 59 -24.99 18.18 0.28
N ASP A 60 -25.22 18.83 -0.86
CA ASP A 60 -24.83 20.23 -1.06
C ASP A 60 -25.75 21.19 -0.27
N ILE A 61 -25.45 22.48 -0.31
CA ILE A 61 -26.27 23.52 0.34
C ILE A 61 -27.71 23.62 -0.21
N LEU A 62 -28.00 22.98 -1.34
CA LEU A 62 -29.32 22.92 -1.98
C LEU A 62 -30.04 21.58 -1.70
N GLY A 63 -29.44 20.69 -0.91
CA GLY A 63 -29.97 19.36 -0.58
C GLY A 63 -29.74 18.29 -1.65
N SER A 64 -28.99 18.58 -2.72
CA SER A 64 -28.65 17.61 -3.77
C SER A 64 -27.53 16.68 -3.32
N PRO A 65 -27.60 15.37 -3.62
CA PRO A 65 -26.56 14.43 -3.24
C PRO A 65 -25.27 14.67 -4.02
N ILE A 66 -24.15 14.80 -3.31
CA ILE A 66 -22.80 14.84 -3.89
C ILE A 66 -22.20 13.44 -3.86
N ASN A 67 -21.94 12.91 -5.06
CA ASN A 67 -21.20 11.67 -5.28
C ASN A 67 -19.84 11.97 -5.91
N MET A 68 -18.80 11.29 -5.45
CA MET A 68 -17.42 11.58 -5.86
C MET A 68 -16.65 10.30 -6.15
N ASP A 69 -15.86 10.28 -7.22
CA ASP A 69 -14.95 9.17 -7.53
C ASP A 69 -13.70 9.24 -6.65
N VAL A 70 -13.74 8.53 -5.53
CA VAL A 70 -12.62 8.38 -4.59
C VAL A 70 -11.56 7.44 -5.16
N GLY A 71 -11.97 6.54 -6.06
CA GLY A 71 -11.12 5.51 -6.63
C GLY A 71 -10.85 4.37 -5.64
N MET A 72 -10.38 3.24 -6.18
CA MET A 72 -9.88 2.12 -5.38
C MET A 72 -8.76 1.38 -6.14
N CYS A 73 -7.75 0.92 -5.43
CA CYS A 73 -6.70 0.10 -6.02
C CYS A 73 -7.17 -1.35 -6.14
N ARG A 74 -7.09 -1.92 -7.35
CA ARG A 74 -7.40 -3.33 -7.60
C ARG A 74 -6.21 -4.04 -8.22
N THR A 75 -6.00 -5.26 -7.76
CA THR A 75 -5.06 -6.21 -8.35
C THR A 75 -5.57 -6.74 -9.68
N HIS A 76 -6.88 -6.88 -9.86
CA HIS A 76 -7.43 -7.43 -11.11
C HIS A 76 -7.54 -6.36 -12.20
N CYS A 77 -6.57 -6.31 -13.10
CA CYS A 77 -6.74 -5.66 -14.40
C CYS A 77 -7.50 -6.66 -15.26
N SER A 78 -8.81 -6.48 -15.40
CA SER A 78 -9.46 -6.98 -16.61
C SER A 78 -8.62 -6.47 -17.79
N GLN A 79 -8.28 -7.35 -18.73
CA GLN A 79 -7.74 -6.89 -20.00
C GLN A 79 -8.82 -6.00 -20.61
N SER A 80 -8.71 -4.69 -20.42
CA SER A 80 -9.33 -3.74 -21.31
C SER A 80 -8.80 -4.14 -22.68
N GLN A 81 -9.63 -4.81 -23.47
CA GLN A 81 -9.34 -4.99 -24.89
C GLN A 81 -8.94 -3.60 -25.38
N PRO A 82 -7.76 -3.43 -26.00
CA PRO A 82 -7.51 -2.19 -26.70
C PRO A 82 -8.70 -2.02 -27.63
N ILE A 83 -9.47 -0.94 -27.45
CA ILE A 83 -10.40 -0.51 -28.47
C ILE A 83 -9.50 -0.33 -29.69
N ALA A 84 -9.56 -1.29 -30.61
CA ALA A 84 -8.86 -1.23 -31.89
C ALA A 84 -9.52 -0.10 -32.69
N PHE A 85 -9.21 1.13 -32.33
CA PHE A 85 -9.65 2.33 -33.00
C PHE A 85 -8.64 2.65 -34.12
N GLU A 86 -8.41 1.67 -34.99
CA GLU A 86 -7.65 1.87 -36.23
C GLU A 86 -7.82 0.64 -37.12
N ALA A 87 -8.99 0.53 -37.76
CA ALA A 87 -9.20 -0.09 -39.09
C ALA A 87 -10.70 -0.26 -39.39
N ARG A 88 -11.50 0.81 -39.37
CA ARG A 88 -12.76 0.84 -40.15
C ARG A 88 -13.33 2.24 -40.35
N VAL A 89 -12.49 3.15 -40.85
CA VAL A 89 -13.02 4.33 -41.55
C VAL A 89 -13.48 3.85 -42.93
N GLN A 90 -14.72 3.38 -43.02
CA GLN A 90 -15.61 3.38 -44.21
C GLN A 90 -16.80 2.46 -43.97
N SER A 91 -17.87 3.00 -43.36
CA SER A 91 -19.22 2.98 -43.92
C SER A 91 -20.23 3.44 -42.87
N TYR A 92 -20.71 4.67 -43.06
CA TYR A 92 -22.07 5.14 -42.84
C TYR A 92 -22.94 4.47 -41.74
N SER A 93 -23.11 5.23 -40.65
CA SER A 93 -24.40 5.77 -40.18
C SER A 93 -25.63 4.84 -40.04
N ARG A 94 -26.13 4.83 -38.79
CA ARG A 94 -27.54 4.90 -38.32
C ARG A 94 -28.22 3.64 -37.76
N THR A 95 -28.87 3.90 -36.62
CA THR A 95 -29.96 3.19 -35.92
C THR A 95 -29.63 1.85 -35.26
N SER A 96 -29.38 1.89 -33.94
CA SER A 96 -29.51 0.72 -33.06
C SER A 96 -30.98 0.34 -32.94
N SER A 97 -31.44 -0.58 -33.79
CA SER A 97 -32.78 -1.13 -33.69
C SER A 97 -32.84 -2.10 -32.51
N MET A 98 -33.95 -2.07 -31.76
CA MET A 98 -34.22 -3.00 -30.67
C MET A 98 -34.21 -4.47 -31.15
N LEU A 99 -34.44 -4.70 -32.45
CA LEU A 99 -34.32 -6.02 -33.08
C LEU A 99 -32.87 -6.52 -33.17
N ASP A 100 -31.89 -5.63 -33.32
CA ASP A 100 -30.48 -6.02 -33.37
C ASP A 100 -29.98 -6.42 -31.96
N TYR A 101 -30.46 -5.74 -30.92
CA TYR A 101 -30.23 -6.14 -29.53
C TYR A 101 -30.85 -7.52 -29.21
N LEU A 102 -32.08 -7.78 -29.68
CA LEU A 102 -32.74 -9.06 -29.47
C LEU A 102 -32.08 -10.20 -30.25
N LYS A 103 -31.55 -9.93 -31.45
CA LYS A 103 -30.77 -10.91 -32.23
C LYS A 103 -29.44 -11.26 -31.55
N ASP A 104 -28.71 -10.26 -31.04
CA ASP A 104 -27.46 -10.49 -30.33
C ASP A 104 -27.68 -11.28 -29.02
N ARG A 105 -28.73 -10.95 -28.26
CA ARG A 105 -29.13 -11.71 -27.07
C ARG A 105 -29.51 -13.16 -27.38
N LYS A 106 -30.19 -13.41 -28.51
CA LYS A 106 -30.58 -14.75 -28.95
C LYS A 106 -29.37 -15.59 -29.38
N MET A 107 -28.38 -14.98 -30.05
CA MET A 107 -27.14 -15.67 -30.44
C MET A 107 -26.29 -16.08 -29.23
N ARG A 108 -26.24 -15.25 -28.17
CA ARG A 108 -25.55 -15.60 -26.92
C ARG A 108 -26.21 -16.74 -26.14
N LEU A 109 -27.54 -16.89 -26.25
CA LEU A 109 -28.30 -17.95 -25.57
C LEU A 109 -28.26 -19.30 -26.30
N LEU A 110 -28.04 -19.31 -27.62
CA LEU A 110 -27.98 -20.54 -28.42
C LEU A 110 -26.54 -20.98 -28.74
N GLY A 111 -25.54 -20.20 -28.34
CA GLY A 111 -24.12 -20.41 -28.65
C GLY A 111 -23.25 -20.69 -27.43
N SER A 112 -23.65 -21.61 -26.53
CA SER A 112 -22.70 -22.21 -25.59
C SER A 112 -23.13 -23.61 -25.15
N PRO A 113 -22.59 -24.68 -25.77
CA PRO A 113 -22.36 -25.90 -25.02
C PRO A 113 -21.17 -25.64 -24.10
N HIS A 114 -21.43 -25.78 -22.81
CA HIS A 114 -20.50 -26.18 -21.76
C HIS A 114 -19.09 -26.52 -22.26
N ARG A 115 -18.13 -25.61 -22.03
CA ARG A 115 -16.76 -26.03 -21.74
C ARG A 115 -16.54 -25.89 -20.25
N GLU A 116 -17.15 -26.83 -19.54
CA GLU A 116 -16.70 -27.26 -18.22
C GLU A 116 -15.27 -27.81 -18.36
N SER A 117 -14.32 -26.92 -18.19
CA SER A 117 -13.02 -27.27 -17.65
C SER A 117 -12.69 -26.19 -16.65
N ALA A 118 -13.31 -26.34 -15.48
CA ALA A 118 -12.82 -25.78 -14.24
C ALA A 118 -11.38 -26.29 -14.06
N SER A 119 -10.43 -25.51 -14.56
CA SER A 119 -9.14 -25.43 -13.89
C SER A 119 -9.27 -24.30 -12.90
N THR A 120 -9.24 -24.67 -11.63
CA THR A 120 -8.94 -23.81 -10.49
C THR A 120 -7.56 -23.18 -10.70
N VAL A 121 -7.47 -22.20 -11.61
CA VAL A 121 -6.37 -21.24 -11.61
C VAL A 121 -6.70 -20.32 -10.46
N GLY A 122 -6.19 -20.66 -9.27
CA GLY A 122 -6.29 -19.83 -8.09
C GLY A 122 -5.94 -18.39 -8.43
N ASN A 123 -6.65 -17.44 -7.83
CA ASN A 123 -6.35 -16.01 -7.88
C ASN A 123 -4.88 -15.79 -7.51
N VAL A 124 -3.99 -15.86 -8.50
CA VAL A 124 -2.62 -15.38 -8.34
C VAL A 124 -2.80 -13.87 -8.16
N PRO A 125 -2.47 -13.32 -6.99
CA PRO A 125 -2.52 -11.88 -6.81
C PRO A 125 -1.67 -11.28 -7.91
N SER A 126 -2.23 -10.29 -8.61
CA SER A 126 -1.51 -9.71 -9.75
C SER A 126 -0.18 -9.13 -9.27
N CYS A 127 -0.14 -8.47 -8.11
CA CYS A 127 1.11 -8.24 -7.40
C CYS A 127 1.69 -9.57 -6.87
N GLY A 128 3.00 -9.80 -7.06
CA GLY A 128 3.69 -11.00 -6.58
C GLY A 128 3.48 -11.27 -5.08
N ALA A 129 3.79 -12.48 -4.62
CA ALA A 129 3.50 -12.91 -3.24
C ALA A 129 4.06 -11.96 -2.14
N SER A 130 5.17 -11.28 -2.44
CA SER A 130 5.87 -10.34 -1.58
C SER A 130 5.43 -8.87 -1.73
N SER A 131 4.37 -8.57 -2.48
CA SER A 131 3.86 -7.20 -2.67
C SER A 131 2.35 -7.10 -2.46
N THR A 132 1.88 -5.88 -2.22
CA THR A 132 0.47 -5.52 -2.04
C THR A 132 0.13 -4.36 -2.97
N CYS A 133 -1.05 -4.38 -3.58
CA CYS A 133 -1.52 -3.28 -4.40
C CYS A 133 -2.01 -2.14 -3.50
N GLU A 134 -1.28 -1.04 -3.47
CA GLU A 134 -1.49 0.08 -2.56
C GLU A 134 -1.59 1.40 -3.36
N PRO A 135 -2.29 2.42 -2.84
CA PRO A 135 -2.23 3.76 -3.38
C PRO A 135 -0.81 4.35 -3.24
N THR A 136 -0.33 4.98 -4.31
CA THR A 136 1.01 5.63 -4.35
C THR A 136 0.89 7.15 -4.31
N GLY A 137 -0.16 7.69 -4.91
CA GLY A 137 -0.48 9.12 -4.90
C GLY A 137 -1.96 9.33 -4.55
N MET A 138 -2.19 10.29 -3.66
CA MET A 138 -3.54 10.73 -3.29
C MET A 138 -3.61 12.24 -3.41
N ARG A 139 -4.76 12.77 -3.82
CA ARG A 139 -5.08 14.19 -3.70
C ARG A 139 -6.15 14.40 -2.65
N VAL A 140 -6.12 15.56 -2.00
CA VAL A 140 -7.10 15.93 -0.97
C VAL A 140 -8.03 16.99 -1.55
N ASP A 141 -9.29 16.63 -1.72
CA ASP A 141 -10.32 17.51 -2.26
C ASP A 141 -11.21 18.03 -1.13
N LYS A 142 -11.46 19.35 -1.13
CA LYS A 142 -12.35 20.03 -0.17
C LYS A 142 -13.73 20.18 -0.80
N VAL A 143 -14.71 19.46 -0.26
CA VAL A 143 -16.11 19.47 -0.73
C VAL A 143 -16.96 20.29 0.22
N MET A 144 -17.68 21.28 -0.32
CA MET A 144 -18.64 22.08 0.44
C MET A 144 -19.96 21.32 0.56
N LEU A 145 -20.28 20.82 1.75
CA LEU A 145 -21.55 20.18 2.07
C LEU A 145 -22.45 21.13 2.86
N PHE A 146 -23.72 20.75 3.01
CA PHE A 146 -24.66 21.43 3.90
C PHE A 146 -24.15 21.52 5.35
N ASP A 147 -23.49 20.45 5.83
CA ASP A 147 -22.93 20.37 7.19
C ASP A 147 -21.56 21.05 7.35
N GLY A 148 -21.02 21.64 6.28
CA GLY A 148 -19.71 22.29 6.26
C GLY A 148 -18.74 21.70 5.24
N VAL A 149 -17.48 22.15 5.31
CA VAL A 149 -16.41 21.67 4.42
C VAL A 149 -15.94 20.30 4.88
N ARG A 150 -15.87 19.34 3.96
CA ARG A 150 -15.31 18.01 4.20
C ARG A 150 -14.13 17.76 3.28
N GLU A 151 -13.03 17.26 3.85
CA GLU A 151 -11.89 16.77 3.08
C GLU A 151 -12.09 15.32 2.68
N VAL A 152 -11.80 15.01 1.42
CA VAL A 152 -11.91 13.67 0.84
C VAL A 152 -10.60 13.32 0.15
N GLU A 153 -10.02 12.17 0.50
CA GLU A 153 -8.80 11.66 -0.13
C GLU A 153 -9.16 10.88 -1.39
N VAL A 154 -8.77 11.40 -2.55
CA VAL A 154 -8.98 10.75 -3.84
C VAL A 154 -7.68 10.08 -4.27
N ILE A 155 -7.74 8.78 -4.53
CA ILE A 155 -6.59 8.03 -5.06
C ILE A 155 -6.34 8.50 -6.49
N GLU A 156 -5.09 8.78 -6.86
CA GLU A 156 -4.72 9.11 -8.25
C GLU A 156 -4.03 7.94 -8.93
N GLU A 157 -3.11 7.30 -8.21
CA GLU A 157 -2.30 6.20 -8.73
C GLU A 157 -2.17 5.05 -7.73
N CYS A 158 -1.99 3.85 -8.27
CA CYS A 158 -1.81 2.62 -7.51
C CYS A 158 -0.58 1.87 -8.02
N HIS A 159 0.18 1.27 -7.10
CA HIS A 159 1.34 0.45 -7.43
C HIS A 159 1.46 -0.77 -6.52
N CYS A 160 2.20 -1.78 -6.98
CA CYS A 160 2.54 -2.92 -6.14
C CYS A 160 3.69 -2.54 -5.21
N GLU A 161 3.36 -2.27 -3.95
CA GLU A 161 4.34 -1.94 -2.91
C GLU A 161 4.90 -3.21 -2.27
N ALA A 162 6.20 -3.26 -1.99
CA ALA A 162 6.82 -4.42 -1.37
C ALA A 162 6.40 -4.56 0.11
N LYS A 163 6.08 -5.78 0.54
CA LYS A 163 5.79 -6.08 1.94
C LYS A 163 7.08 -6.02 2.75
N VAL A 164 7.08 -5.21 3.79
CA VAL A 164 8.20 -5.09 4.72
C VAL A 164 7.86 -5.82 6.02
N THR A 165 8.83 -6.54 6.58
CA THR A 165 8.66 -7.28 7.85
C THR A 165 8.89 -6.40 9.08
N ARG A 166 9.84 -5.48 9.00
CA ARG A 166 10.13 -4.50 10.06
C ARG A 166 9.14 -3.35 10.00
N CYS A 167 8.73 -2.85 11.16
CA CYS A 167 7.94 -1.63 11.24
C CYS A 167 8.80 -0.42 10.92
N ILE A 168 8.49 0.26 9.82
CA ILE A 168 9.22 1.42 9.33
C ILE A 168 8.24 2.49 8.81
N ARG A 169 8.69 3.74 8.82
CA ARG A 169 8.02 4.82 8.09
C ARG A 169 8.26 4.62 6.58
N ALA A 170 7.19 4.67 5.81
CA ALA A 170 7.21 4.79 4.36
C ALA A 170 6.61 6.15 3.95
N PRO A 171 7.03 6.71 2.80
CA PRO A 171 6.41 7.92 2.27
C PRO A 171 4.95 7.68 1.90
N SER A 172 4.13 8.71 2.07
CA SER A 172 2.73 8.76 1.66
C SER A 172 2.42 10.16 1.16
N LEU A 173 2.57 10.36 -0.15
CA LEU A 173 2.40 11.65 -0.79
C LEU A 173 0.92 12.02 -0.90
N LYS A 174 0.58 13.22 -0.44
CA LYS A 174 -0.74 13.83 -0.60
C LYS A 174 -0.62 15.18 -1.30
N THR A 175 -1.40 15.37 -2.35
CA THR A 175 -1.50 16.63 -3.09
C THR A 175 -2.66 17.45 -2.52
N TYR A 176 -2.36 18.60 -1.96
CA TYR A 176 -3.34 19.55 -1.44
C TYR A 176 -3.58 20.67 -2.44
N PHE A 177 -4.80 21.22 -2.45
CA PHE A 177 -5.19 22.35 -3.32
C PHE A 177 -4.91 22.12 -4.81
N TYR A 178 -5.17 20.89 -5.28
CA TYR A 178 -4.99 20.45 -6.66
C TYR A 178 -5.67 21.41 -7.66
N GLU A 179 -4.99 21.68 -8.78
CA GLU A 179 -5.43 22.63 -9.83
C GLU A 179 -5.58 24.09 -9.36
N THR A 180 -4.84 24.49 -8.32
CA THR A 180 -4.77 25.88 -7.88
C THR A 180 -3.32 26.38 -7.78
N PRO A 181 -3.07 27.70 -7.72
CA PRO A 181 -1.73 28.25 -7.50
C PRO A 181 -1.08 27.84 -6.17
N TYR A 182 -1.86 27.27 -5.24
CA TYR A 182 -1.41 26.82 -3.91
C TYR A 182 -1.19 25.30 -3.87
N GLU A 183 -1.21 24.63 -5.03
CA GLU A 183 -0.99 23.20 -5.12
C GLU A 183 0.34 22.80 -4.45
N THR A 184 0.24 21.93 -3.45
CA THR A 184 1.39 21.51 -2.64
C THR A 184 1.34 20.01 -2.40
N VAL A 185 2.43 19.32 -2.70
CA VAL A 185 2.59 17.89 -2.41
C VAL A 185 3.33 17.72 -1.09
N VAL A 186 2.71 17.02 -0.14
CA VAL A 186 3.26 16.79 1.20
C VAL A 186 3.43 15.30 1.45
N ASP A 187 4.60 14.89 1.93
CA ASP A 187 4.78 13.56 2.51
C ASP A 187 4.20 13.52 3.92
N VAL A 188 2.98 13.03 4.04
CA VAL A 188 2.32 12.82 5.34
C VAL A 188 2.93 11.63 6.07
N GLY A 189 3.56 10.70 5.35
CA GLY A 189 4.12 9.48 5.90
C GLY A 189 3.06 8.46 6.32
N LYS A 190 3.42 7.18 6.22
CA LYS A 190 2.62 6.06 6.73
C LYS A 190 3.54 5.04 7.40
N CYS A 191 2.98 4.26 8.31
CA CYS A 191 3.71 3.16 8.93
C CYS A 191 3.41 1.86 8.20
N VAL A 192 4.45 1.18 7.74
CA VAL A 192 4.37 -0.11 7.06
C VAL A 192 5.22 -1.14 7.79
N GLY A 193 4.75 -2.38 7.80
CA GLY A 193 5.43 -3.46 8.49
C GLY A 193 4.45 -4.52 8.93
N SER A 194 4.88 -5.78 8.96
CA SER A 194 4.06 -6.84 9.54
C SER A 194 3.87 -6.62 11.04
N LYS A 195 2.69 -7.00 11.53
CA LYS A 195 2.45 -7.32 12.95
C LYS A 195 3.58 -8.24 13.42
N GLY A 196 4.28 -7.86 14.48
CA GLY A 196 5.32 -8.72 15.07
C GLY A 196 4.77 -10.10 15.42
N GLU A 197 5.65 -11.05 15.75
CA GLU A 197 5.29 -12.43 16.11
C GLU A 197 4.21 -12.55 17.20
N LEU A 198 3.99 -11.48 17.98
CA LEU A 198 3.03 -11.44 19.08
C LEU A 198 1.65 -10.94 18.63
N GLU A 199 0.62 -11.71 18.97
CA GLU A 199 -0.77 -11.30 18.80
C GLU A 199 -1.05 -10.00 19.58
N GLY A 200 -1.80 -9.08 18.97
CA GLY A 200 -2.21 -7.80 19.57
C GLY A 200 -1.34 -6.59 19.24
N PHE A 201 -0.21 -6.77 18.56
CA PHE A 201 0.64 -5.66 18.14
C PHE A 201 0.39 -5.20 16.70
N SER A 202 0.64 -3.94 16.38
CA SER A 202 0.61 -3.40 15.03
C SER A 202 1.68 -2.33 14.83
N CYS A 203 2.13 -2.17 13.59
CA CYS A 203 3.04 -1.09 13.22
C CYS A 203 2.24 0.21 13.11
N VAL A 204 2.51 1.17 14.00
CA VAL A 204 1.72 2.40 14.12
C VAL A 204 2.60 3.65 14.28
N PRO A 205 2.08 4.84 13.91
CA PRO A 205 2.78 6.09 14.15
C PRO A 205 2.94 6.37 15.66
N THR A 206 4.15 6.71 16.10
CA THR A 206 4.44 7.07 17.49
C THR A 206 5.01 8.46 17.66
N LYS A 207 5.59 9.01 16.59
CA LYS A 207 6.16 10.35 16.56
C LYS A 207 5.59 11.11 15.37
N PHE A 208 5.21 12.34 15.62
CA PHE A 208 4.61 13.23 14.65
C PHE A 208 5.38 14.54 14.58
N ASP A 209 5.32 15.19 13.43
CA ASP A 209 5.77 16.54 13.17
C ASP A 209 4.64 17.29 12.42
N SER A 210 4.87 18.54 12.05
CA SER A 210 3.91 19.33 11.27
C SER A 210 4.59 20.06 10.13
N THR A 211 4.02 19.99 8.94
CA THR A 211 4.44 20.75 7.76
C THR A 211 3.46 21.88 7.51
N VAL A 212 3.98 23.08 7.27
CA VAL A 212 3.18 24.26 6.97
C VAL A 212 2.88 24.30 5.47
N VAL A 213 1.60 24.46 5.12
CA VAL A 213 1.13 24.58 3.74
C VAL A 213 0.47 25.94 3.54
N ASP A 214 0.86 26.63 2.48
CA ASP A 214 0.27 27.91 2.10
C ASP A 214 -1.12 27.68 1.53
N THR A 215 -2.08 28.46 1.99
CA THR A 215 -3.47 28.43 1.51
C THR A 215 -3.94 29.84 1.14
N PRO A 216 -5.00 29.97 0.33
CA PRO A 216 -5.59 31.27 0.03
C PRO A 216 -6.02 32.06 1.28
N ASN A 217 -6.33 31.36 2.38
CA ASN A 217 -6.96 31.94 3.57
C ASN A 217 -6.03 32.05 4.78
N LYS A 218 -4.75 31.64 4.68
CA LYS A 218 -3.63 31.67 5.66
C LYS A 218 -2.68 30.47 5.43
N VAL A 219 -1.82 30.18 6.38
CA VAL A 219 -1.10 28.90 6.47
C VAL A 219 -1.91 27.84 7.22
N GLU A 220 -1.83 26.60 6.75
CA GLU A 220 -2.43 25.41 7.39
C GLU A 220 -1.31 24.47 7.86
N LEU A 221 -1.45 23.89 9.06
CA LEU A 221 -0.47 22.93 9.60
C LEU A 221 -0.96 21.51 9.37
N ILE A 222 -0.20 20.76 8.57
CA ILE A 222 -0.49 19.37 8.24
C ILE A 222 0.39 18.48 9.11
N GLN A 223 -0.23 17.61 9.90
CA GLN A 223 0.50 16.66 10.73
C GLN A 223 1.15 15.57 9.85
N THR A 224 2.45 15.31 10.06
CA THR A 224 3.22 14.28 9.35
C THR A 224 3.77 13.23 10.32
N VAL A 225 3.92 12.01 9.85
CA VAL A 225 4.43 10.88 10.64
C VAL A 225 5.94 10.82 10.50
N VAL A 226 6.68 11.01 11.59
CA VAL A 226 8.16 10.94 11.57
C VAL A 226 8.73 9.63 12.11
N GLY A 227 7.99 8.93 12.97
CA GLY A 227 8.44 7.68 13.57
C GLY A 227 7.31 6.67 13.70
N CYS A 228 7.66 5.41 13.46
CA CYS A 228 6.78 4.26 13.55
C CYS A 228 7.39 3.24 14.51
N ASP A 229 6.59 2.68 15.40
CA ASP A 229 6.99 1.57 16.25
C ASP A 229 5.89 0.52 16.30
N VAL A 230 6.27 -0.68 16.74
CA VAL A 230 5.31 -1.74 17.05
C VAL A 230 4.70 -1.45 18.42
N LYS A 231 3.38 -1.21 18.46
CA LYS A 231 2.63 -0.96 19.70
C LYS A 231 1.44 -1.90 19.81
N GLU A 232 0.95 -2.04 21.03
CA GLU A 232 -0.28 -2.77 21.33
C GLU A 232 -1.50 -2.03 20.77
N GLY A 233 -2.65 -2.70 20.75
CA GLY A 233 -3.90 -2.14 20.25
C GLY A 233 -4.32 -0.80 20.87
N CYS A 234 -3.89 -0.47 22.09
CA CYS A 234 -4.09 0.83 22.73
C CYS A 234 -2.76 1.36 23.27
N TYR A 235 -2.36 2.56 22.87
CA TYR A 235 -1.08 3.14 23.27
C TYR A 235 -1.16 4.65 23.48
N ARG A 236 -0.27 5.19 24.32
CA ARG A 236 -0.15 6.63 24.55
C ARG A 236 0.82 7.26 23.56
N VAL A 237 0.42 8.40 23.01
CA VAL A 237 1.25 9.33 22.26
C VAL A 237 1.43 10.63 23.04
N PRO A 238 2.58 11.32 22.90
CA PRO A 238 2.75 12.62 23.50
C PRO A 238 1.76 13.63 22.91
N TYR A 239 1.16 14.44 23.77
CA TYR A 239 0.30 15.56 23.41
C TYR A 239 0.52 16.68 24.44
N VAL A 240 1.13 17.77 23.97
CA VAL A 240 1.55 18.88 24.83
C VAL A 240 0.46 19.95 24.85
N GLU A 241 0.08 20.37 26.05
CA GLU A 241 -0.76 21.54 26.30
C GLU A 241 0.03 22.62 27.02
N TYR A 242 -0.29 23.86 26.70
CA TYR A 242 0.36 25.04 27.26
C TYR A 242 -0.55 25.67 28.31
N HIS A 243 -0.03 25.83 29.52
CA HIS A 243 -0.76 26.40 30.65
C HIS A 243 0.05 27.55 31.26
N TYR A 244 -0.60 28.68 31.55
CA TYR A 244 0.04 29.79 32.25
C TYR A 244 0.04 29.52 33.75
N GLU A 245 1.21 29.51 34.37
CA GLU A 245 1.35 29.48 35.81
C GLU A 245 1.75 30.85 36.34
N MET A 246 0.99 31.31 37.32
CA MET A 246 1.22 32.54 38.05
C MET A 246 2.08 32.24 39.28
N SER A 247 3.29 32.79 39.32
CA SER A 247 4.15 32.71 40.50
C SER A 247 4.48 34.11 41.02
N TYR A 248 4.94 34.21 42.28
CA TYR A 248 5.38 35.46 42.87
C TYR A 248 6.86 35.35 43.23
N ASN A 249 7.66 36.30 42.75
CA ASN A 249 9.08 36.36 43.08
C ASN A 249 9.30 36.84 44.52
N ALA A 250 10.55 36.73 44.99
CA ALA A 250 10.93 37.14 46.35
C ALA A 250 10.58 38.61 46.67
N ASP A 251 10.49 39.46 45.64
CA ASP A 251 10.10 40.87 45.73
C ASP A 251 8.56 41.09 45.70
N GLY A 252 7.76 40.02 45.70
CA GLY A 252 6.29 40.08 45.63
C GLY A 252 5.72 40.42 44.25
N LEU A 253 6.57 40.49 43.22
CA LEU A 253 6.16 40.74 41.84
C LEU A 253 5.58 39.47 41.20
N ARG A 254 4.45 39.62 40.50
CA ARG A 254 3.73 38.55 39.80
C ARG A 254 4.47 38.20 38.50
N GLU A 255 4.91 36.96 38.36
CA GLU A 255 5.57 36.44 37.18
C GLU A 255 4.66 35.42 36.46
N GLU A 256 4.47 35.63 35.16
CA GLU A 256 3.73 34.74 34.27
C GLU A 256 4.70 33.81 33.56
N THR A 257 4.61 32.52 33.85
CA THR A 257 5.44 31.49 33.19
C THR A 257 4.55 30.58 32.35
N LEU A 258 4.95 30.36 31.09
CA LEU A 258 4.29 29.40 30.22
C LEU A 258 4.85 28.01 30.53
N LYS A 259 4.01 27.10 31.01
CA LYS A 259 4.37 25.69 31.23
C LYS A 259 3.84 24.81 30.11
N GLU A 260 4.73 23.97 29.60
CA GLU A 260 4.41 22.89 28.67
C GLU A 260 4.15 21.60 29.45
N ILE A 261 2.98 21.00 29.25
CA ILE A 261 2.58 19.77 29.93
C ILE A 261 2.20 18.72 28.89
N ASP A 262 2.95 17.62 28.82
CA ASP A 262 2.54 16.45 28.04
C ASP A 262 1.41 15.68 28.74
N VAL A 263 0.17 16.11 28.50
CA VAL A 263 -1.02 15.41 29.00
C VAL A 263 -1.17 14.03 28.34
N GLY A 264 -0.63 13.86 27.13
CA GLY A 264 -0.70 12.64 26.36
C GLY A 264 -2.10 12.32 25.85
N ARG A 265 -2.18 11.52 24.79
CA ARG A 265 -3.44 11.02 24.22
C ARG A 265 -3.35 9.53 23.97
N CYS A 266 -4.48 8.85 24.04
CA CYS A 266 -4.55 7.42 23.76
C CYS A 266 -5.07 7.20 22.35
N LEU A 267 -4.33 6.41 21.58
CA LEU A 267 -4.65 6.04 20.22
C LEU A 267 -4.83 4.52 20.11
N GLY A 268 -5.59 4.12 19.10
CA GLY A 268 -5.94 2.73 18.83
C GLY A 268 -7.27 2.30 19.46
N SER A 269 -7.47 1.01 19.62
CA SER A 269 -8.69 0.38 20.12
C SER A 269 -8.68 0.32 21.66
N CYS A 270 -8.72 1.48 22.30
CA CYS A 270 -8.79 1.58 23.77
C CYS A 270 -10.20 1.29 24.28
N THR A 271 -10.34 0.28 25.14
CA THR A 271 -11.59 -0.05 25.87
C THR A 271 -11.58 0.51 27.28
N SER A 272 -12.75 0.66 27.90
CA SER A 272 -12.87 1.01 29.32
C SER A 272 -12.13 -0.03 30.18
N GLY A 273 -10.98 0.36 30.74
CA GLY A 273 -10.07 -0.53 31.50
C GLY A 273 -8.69 -0.73 30.86
N SER A 274 -8.51 -0.37 29.58
CA SER A 274 -7.20 -0.28 28.96
C SER A 274 -6.50 1.01 29.42
N HIS A 275 -5.45 0.87 30.23
CA HIS A 275 -4.68 2.01 30.74
C HIS A 275 -3.47 2.27 29.83
N CYS A 276 -3.61 3.23 28.92
CA CYS A 276 -2.52 3.84 28.15
C CYS A 276 -1.73 4.88 28.97
N LEU A 277 -2.21 5.25 30.16
CA LEU A 277 -1.54 6.19 31.05
C LEU A 277 -0.18 5.65 31.50
N LEU A 278 0.79 6.56 31.68
CA LEU A 278 2.14 6.26 32.14
C LEU A 278 2.10 5.39 33.40
N ARG A 279 2.32 4.07 33.25
CA ARG A 279 2.97 3.32 34.32
C ARG A 279 4.39 3.85 34.35
N TYR A 280 4.68 4.81 35.23
CA TYR A 280 6.02 4.87 35.80
C TYR A 280 6.23 3.48 36.39
N ALA A 281 6.97 2.62 35.68
CA ALA A 281 7.53 1.45 36.30
C ALA A 281 8.47 2.00 37.37
N SER A 282 7.97 2.16 38.60
CA SER A 282 8.82 2.05 39.75
C SER A 282 9.45 0.67 39.63
N LYS A 283 10.65 0.63 39.04
CA LYS A 283 11.61 -0.41 39.35
C LYS A 283 11.90 -0.23 40.84
N THR A 284 11.02 -0.74 41.69
CA THR A 284 11.38 -1.08 43.05
C THR A 284 12.39 -2.20 42.94
N ALA A 285 13.65 -1.83 43.17
CA ALA A 285 14.69 -2.77 43.52
C ALA A 285 14.20 -3.59 44.73
N SER A 286 14.29 -4.91 44.60
CA SER A 286 14.39 -5.86 45.69
C SER A 286 15.56 -6.79 45.37
#